data_AF-Q5KFB9-F1
#
_entry.id   AF-Q5KFB9-F1
#
_cell.length_a   1.000
_cell.length_b   1.000
_cell.length_c   1.000
_cell.angle_alpha   90.00
_cell.angle_beta   90.00
_cell.angle_gamma   90.00
#
_symmetry.space_group_name_H-M   'P 1'
#
loop_
_entity.id
_entity.type
_entity.pdbx_description
1 polymer ?
#
loop_
_entity_poly.entity_id
_entity_poly.type
_entity_poly.pdbx_seq_one_letter_code
_entity_poly.pdbx_strand_id
1 'polypeptide(L)'
;MRAAIRNSLRGAVAQTARARVAPLAVRTYATAKPAASEVSSILEGRIAGASAGGDVQETGRVLTIGDGIARVYGLRNVQAEEMVEFSSGVRGMCLNLEADNVGVTIFGNDRLIKEGDTVKRTGQIVDVPVGPGLLGRVVDALGNPIDGKGPIKADGRTKAQLKAPGILPRRSVHEPMQTGLKSVDSLVPIGRGQRELIIGDRQTGKSALAVDTILNQKKWNDGADESKKLYCVYVAVGQKRSTVAQLVKTLEENDAMKYTIIVAATASEAAPLQYLAPFSGCAMGEWFRDNGKHALIIYDDLSKQAVAYRQMSLLLRRPPGREAYPGDVFYLHSRLLERAAKMNADYGAGSLTALPIIETQGGDVSAYIPTNVISITDGQIFLEAELFFKGVRPAINVGLSVSRVGSAAQTKLMKSVAGSLKLYLAQYREVAAFAQFGSDLDASTRYLLNRGARLTELLKQPQYSPMPTEVMAPLIYAGVNGMLDNVPVEKITAWEKSFTELLKSQHGALLEKLGGGVLTKEIEEEMKKIIDGHVADFLA
;
A
#
# COMPACT_ATOMS: atom_id res chain seq x y z
N MET A 1 62.64 -37.11 -20.07
CA MET A 1 63.60 -37.51 -21.11
C MET A 1 63.37 -36.61 -22.33
N ARG A 2 64.27 -35.63 -22.54
CA ARG A 2 64.62 -34.89 -23.77
C ARG A 2 63.47 -34.37 -24.68
N ALA A 3 63.25 -33.05 -24.78
CA ALA A 3 63.99 -32.11 -25.65
C ALA A 3 63.92 -32.52 -27.15
N ALA A 4 63.72 -31.67 -28.14
CA ALA A 4 63.52 -30.24 -28.29
C ALA A 4 63.32 -30.02 -29.81
N ILE A 5 62.68 -28.90 -30.17
CA ILE A 5 63.07 -28.00 -31.28
C ILE A 5 63.46 -28.67 -32.61
N ARG A 6 62.63 -28.45 -33.65
CA ARG A 6 63.15 -28.23 -35.01
C ARG A 6 62.52 -26.99 -35.64
N ASN A 7 63.39 -25.99 -35.73
CA ASN A 7 63.34 -24.84 -36.60
C ASN A 7 63.51 -25.23 -38.07
N SER A 8 63.31 -24.20 -38.92
CA SER A 8 63.76 -24.00 -40.31
C SER A 8 62.78 -24.49 -41.39
N LEU A 9 61.99 -23.60 -42.00
CA LEU A 9 62.30 -22.56 -43.00
C LEU A 9 62.74 -23.09 -44.37
N ARG A 10 61.85 -22.80 -45.33
CA ARG A 10 62.08 -22.41 -46.74
C ARG A 10 62.19 -23.52 -47.80
N GLY A 11 61.13 -23.61 -48.59
CA GLY A 11 61.15 -24.01 -49.99
C GLY A 11 59.96 -23.33 -50.68
N ALA A 12 60.24 -22.33 -51.50
CA ALA A 12 59.28 -21.44 -52.13
C ALA A 12 58.52 -22.10 -53.29
N VAL A 13 57.22 -21.85 -53.41
CA VAL A 13 56.49 -21.89 -54.68
C VAL A 13 55.53 -20.72 -54.73
N ALA A 14 55.75 -19.85 -55.71
CA ALA A 14 54.89 -18.71 -56.02
C ALA A 14 53.51 -19.19 -56.46
N GLN A 15 52.46 -18.66 -55.84
CA GLN A 15 51.11 -18.66 -56.42
C GLN A 15 50.60 -17.24 -56.50
N THR A 16 50.47 -16.84 -57.77
CA THR A 16 49.73 -15.71 -58.33
C THR A 16 48.58 -15.20 -57.46
N ALA A 17 48.68 -13.94 -57.06
CA ALA A 17 47.59 -13.20 -56.46
C ALA A 17 46.46 -13.00 -57.48
N ARG A 18 45.43 -13.86 -57.42
CA ARG A 18 44.09 -13.48 -57.91
C ARG A 18 43.38 -12.76 -56.77
N ALA A 19 43.28 -11.43 -56.88
CA ALA A 19 42.40 -10.65 -56.04
C ALA A 19 40.96 -11.15 -56.27
N ARG A 20 40.42 -11.91 -55.31
CA ARG A 20 38.97 -12.14 -55.23
C ARG A 20 38.35 -10.80 -54.88
N VAL A 21 37.66 -10.20 -55.84
CA VAL A 21 36.73 -9.10 -55.58
C VAL A 21 35.63 -9.71 -54.70
N ALA A 22 35.67 -9.42 -53.40
CA ALA A 22 34.56 -9.71 -52.52
C ALA A 22 33.34 -8.95 -53.05
N PRO A 23 32.14 -9.57 -53.13
CA PRO A 23 30.96 -8.81 -53.48
C PRO A 23 30.81 -7.69 -52.45
N LEU A 24 30.66 -6.46 -52.93
CA LEU A 24 30.26 -5.33 -52.11
C LEU A 24 28.96 -5.73 -51.41
N ALA A 25 29.05 -6.12 -50.14
CA ALA A 25 27.89 -6.25 -49.29
C ALA A 25 27.29 -4.86 -49.20
N VAL A 26 26.24 -4.63 -49.98
CA VAL A 26 25.38 -3.47 -49.83
C VAL A 26 24.93 -3.51 -48.37
N ARG A 27 25.42 -2.56 -47.56
CA ARG A 27 24.85 -2.30 -46.25
C ARG A 27 23.41 -1.87 -46.51
N THR A 28 22.49 -2.81 -46.38
CA THR A 28 21.09 -2.48 -46.19
C THR A 28 21.02 -1.75 -44.85
N TYR A 29 20.97 -0.42 -44.92
CA TYR A 29 20.51 0.37 -43.78
C TYR A 29 19.15 -0.21 -43.39
N ALA A 30 18.95 -0.50 -42.11
CA ALA A 30 17.64 -0.85 -41.61
C ALA A 30 16.68 0.23 -42.12
N THR A 31 15.72 -0.16 -42.96
CA THR A 31 14.69 0.76 -43.44
C THR A 31 14.04 1.38 -42.21
N ALA A 32 13.97 2.71 -42.17
CA ALA A 32 13.25 3.42 -41.13
C ALA A 32 11.85 2.79 -41.03
N LYS A 33 11.46 2.35 -39.82
CA LYS A 33 10.13 1.78 -39.62
C LYS A 33 9.10 2.86 -40.00
N PRO A 34 8.01 2.49 -40.70
CA PRO A 34 6.97 3.45 -41.06
C PRO A 34 6.43 4.14 -39.81
N ALA A 35 6.32 5.46 -39.87
CA ALA A 35 5.86 6.28 -38.75
C ALA A 35 4.32 6.15 -38.62
N ALA A 36 3.80 6.25 -37.40
CA ALA A 36 2.36 6.12 -37.17
C ALA A 36 1.54 7.23 -37.87
N SER A 37 2.19 8.36 -38.18
CA SER A 37 1.64 9.48 -38.96
C SER A 37 1.62 9.29 -40.48
N GLU A 38 2.18 8.20 -41.02
CA GLU A 38 2.14 7.88 -42.46
C GLU A 38 0.82 7.21 -42.88
N VAL A 39 -0.28 7.54 -42.21
CA VAL A 39 -1.62 7.14 -42.65
C VAL A 39 -1.93 7.92 -43.93
N SER A 40 -2.25 7.22 -45.01
CA SER A 40 -2.49 7.81 -46.35
C SER A 40 -3.45 8.99 -46.31
N SER A 41 -4.47 8.94 -45.45
CA SER A 41 -5.46 10.02 -45.27
C SER A 41 -4.87 11.35 -44.79
N ILE A 42 -3.81 11.34 -43.97
CA ILE A 42 -3.14 12.56 -43.48
C ILE A 42 -2.26 13.14 -44.59
N LEU A 43 -1.55 12.28 -45.32
CA LEU A 43 -0.70 12.68 -46.43
C LEU A 43 -1.53 13.24 -47.58
N GLU A 44 -2.65 12.59 -47.93
CA GLU A 44 -3.63 13.09 -48.90
C GLU A 44 -4.16 14.47 -48.49
N GLY A 45 -4.53 14.65 -47.21
CA GLY A 45 -4.97 15.95 -46.70
C GLY A 45 -3.93 17.05 -46.86
N ARG A 46 -2.65 16.75 -46.59
CA ARG A 46 -1.54 17.71 -46.79
C ARG A 46 -1.28 18.00 -48.27
N ILE A 47 -1.35 16.99 -49.13
CA ILE A 47 -1.13 17.13 -50.59
C ILE A 47 -2.26 17.92 -51.24
N ALA A 48 -3.50 17.76 -50.76
CA ALA A 48 -4.67 18.51 -51.23
C ALA A 48 -4.64 20.02 -50.88
N GLY A 49 -3.56 20.51 -50.25
CA GLY A 49 -3.42 21.92 -49.87
C GLY A 49 -4.33 22.34 -48.71
N ALA A 50 -5.09 21.41 -48.14
CA ALA A 50 -5.82 21.64 -46.91
C ALA A 50 -4.80 21.64 -45.76
N SER A 51 -4.40 22.82 -45.29
CA SER A 51 -4.01 22.94 -43.88
C SER A 51 -5.19 22.38 -43.10
N ALA A 52 -5.07 21.16 -42.55
CA ALA A 52 -6.18 20.46 -41.90
C ALA A 52 -6.96 21.46 -41.04
N GLY A 53 -8.15 21.85 -41.50
CA GLY A 53 -8.84 23.10 -41.13
C GLY A 53 -9.48 23.09 -39.75
N GLY A 54 -8.86 22.43 -38.78
CA GLY A 54 -9.18 22.54 -37.36
C GLY A 54 -8.00 23.17 -36.63
N ASP A 55 -8.25 23.72 -35.44
CA ASP A 55 -7.19 24.14 -34.55
C ASP A 55 -6.42 22.90 -34.06
N VAL A 56 -5.45 22.43 -34.85
CA VAL A 56 -4.60 21.25 -34.56
C VAL A 56 -3.76 21.47 -33.30
N GLN A 57 -3.71 22.70 -32.78
CA GLN A 57 -3.04 22.98 -31.52
C GLN A 57 -3.83 22.43 -30.32
N GLU A 58 -5.15 22.63 -30.31
CA GLU A 58 -6.05 22.30 -29.20
C GLU A 58 -6.91 21.05 -29.47
N THR A 59 -7.03 20.63 -30.73
CA THR A 59 -7.82 19.48 -31.16
C THR A 59 -6.98 18.46 -31.90
N GLY A 60 -7.37 17.19 -31.81
CA GLY A 60 -6.75 16.09 -32.52
C GLY A 60 -7.76 15.11 -33.10
N ARG A 61 -7.26 14.16 -33.88
CA ARG A 61 -8.05 13.06 -34.45
C ARG A 61 -7.47 11.72 -34.06
N VAL A 62 -8.33 10.77 -33.72
CA VAL A 62 -7.92 9.39 -33.42
C VAL A 62 -7.39 8.73 -34.69
N LEU A 63 -6.15 8.25 -34.65
CA LEU A 63 -5.52 7.45 -35.69
C LEU A 63 -5.85 5.98 -35.52
N THR A 64 -5.68 5.46 -34.32
CA THR A 64 -5.92 4.05 -34.00
C THR A 64 -6.44 3.95 -32.59
N ILE A 65 -7.33 3.00 -32.37
CA ILE A 65 -7.89 2.68 -31.05
C ILE A 65 -7.82 1.16 -30.86
N GLY A 66 -7.32 0.72 -29.70
CA GLY A 66 -7.29 -0.70 -29.34
C GLY A 66 -6.83 -0.91 -27.91
N ASP A 67 -7.42 -1.91 -27.25
CA ASP A 67 -7.09 -2.33 -25.89
C ASP A 67 -7.06 -1.18 -24.86
N GLY A 68 -7.97 -0.21 -24.99
CA GLY A 68 -8.03 0.97 -24.12
C GLY A 68 -6.95 2.05 -24.36
N ILE A 69 -6.23 1.99 -25.49
CA ILE A 69 -5.26 3.02 -25.90
C ILE A 69 -5.64 3.61 -27.25
N ALA A 70 -5.70 4.94 -27.29
CA ALA A 70 -5.85 5.71 -28.53
C ALA A 70 -4.52 6.36 -28.90
N ARG A 71 -4.18 6.33 -30.20
CA ARG A 71 -3.16 7.20 -30.78
C ARG A 71 -3.86 8.36 -31.45
N VAL A 72 -3.47 9.57 -31.10
CA VAL A 72 -4.15 10.80 -31.54
C VAL A 72 -3.16 11.67 -32.30
N TYR A 73 -3.53 12.08 -33.50
CA TYR A 73 -2.79 13.07 -34.28
C TYR A 73 -3.27 14.48 -33.96
N GLY A 74 -2.36 15.44 -33.82
CA GLY A 74 -2.67 16.81 -33.43
C GLY A 74 -2.34 17.07 -31.96
N LEU A 75 -3.17 17.85 -31.26
CA LEU A 75 -2.98 18.20 -29.85
C LEU A 75 -1.59 18.76 -29.55
N ARG A 76 -1.07 19.66 -30.40
CA ARG A 76 0.34 20.13 -30.29
C ARG A 76 0.67 20.81 -28.96
N ASN A 77 -0.32 21.42 -28.32
CA ASN A 77 -0.14 22.13 -27.04
C ASN A 77 -0.43 21.25 -25.81
N VAL A 78 -0.70 19.95 -25.99
CA VAL A 78 -1.04 19.06 -24.88
C VAL A 78 0.16 18.81 -23.97
N GLN A 79 -0.11 18.74 -22.67
CA GLN A 79 0.88 18.45 -21.65
C GLN A 79 0.91 16.95 -21.32
N ALA A 80 2.03 16.50 -20.75
CA ALA A 80 2.09 15.16 -20.19
C ALA A 80 1.15 15.06 -18.98
N GLU A 81 0.44 13.94 -18.85
CA GLU A 81 -0.59 13.71 -17.83
C GLU A 81 -1.80 14.66 -17.92
N GLU A 82 -1.98 15.36 -19.04
CA GLU A 82 -3.17 16.16 -19.30
C GLU A 82 -4.38 15.27 -19.61
N MET A 83 -5.55 15.69 -19.13
CA MET A 83 -6.84 15.07 -19.46
C MET A 83 -7.29 15.52 -20.85
N VAL A 84 -7.86 14.57 -21.60
CA VAL A 84 -8.51 14.82 -22.88
C VAL A 84 -9.91 14.23 -22.89
N GLU A 85 -10.76 14.78 -23.74
CA GLU A 85 -12.14 14.34 -23.94
C GLU A 85 -12.36 13.97 -25.41
N PHE A 86 -12.90 12.77 -25.63
CA PHE A 86 -13.28 12.29 -26.94
C PHE A 86 -14.68 12.82 -27.31
N SER A 87 -15.03 12.87 -28.60
CA SER A 87 -16.36 13.29 -29.06
C SER A 87 -17.52 12.48 -28.48
N SER A 88 -17.26 11.27 -27.98
CA SER A 88 -18.22 10.42 -27.26
C SER A 88 -18.45 10.82 -25.79
N GLY A 89 -17.72 11.81 -25.27
CA GLY A 89 -17.72 12.21 -23.85
C GLY A 89 -16.85 11.32 -22.95
N VAL A 90 -16.24 10.27 -23.52
CA VAL A 90 -15.25 9.45 -22.79
C VAL A 90 -14.02 10.32 -22.51
N ARG A 91 -13.47 10.19 -21.30
CA ARG A 91 -12.24 10.88 -20.90
C ARG A 91 -11.03 9.97 -21.01
N GLY A 92 -9.87 10.56 -21.27
CA GLY A 92 -8.58 9.88 -21.29
C GLY A 92 -7.46 10.75 -20.72
N MET A 93 -6.29 10.16 -20.55
CA MET A 93 -5.08 10.83 -20.08
C MET A 93 -3.93 10.60 -21.05
N CYS A 94 -3.25 11.69 -21.39
CA CYS A 94 -2.05 11.68 -22.24
C CYS A 94 -0.84 11.16 -21.46
N LEU A 95 -0.20 10.10 -21.96
CA LEU A 95 0.98 9.50 -21.32
C LEU A 95 2.25 9.56 -22.18
N ASN A 96 2.12 9.31 -23.49
CA ASN A 96 3.24 9.42 -24.42
C ASN A 96 3.03 10.64 -25.32
N LEU A 97 4.02 11.51 -25.39
CA LEU A 97 4.08 12.61 -26.35
C LEU A 97 5.17 12.25 -27.38
N GLU A 98 4.76 11.74 -28.53
CA GLU A 98 5.67 11.41 -29.63
C GLU A 98 5.74 12.59 -30.61
N ALA A 99 6.73 12.58 -31.51
CA ALA A 99 6.93 13.68 -32.45
C ALA A 99 5.74 13.88 -33.41
N ASP A 100 5.01 12.80 -33.69
CA ASP A 100 3.97 12.76 -34.71
C ASP A 100 2.58 12.38 -34.18
N ASN A 101 2.48 11.86 -32.96
CA ASN A 101 1.23 11.45 -32.33
C ASN A 101 1.29 11.52 -30.80
N VAL A 102 0.13 11.47 -30.16
CA VAL A 102 -0.03 11.43 -28.72
C VAL A 102 -0.69 10.12 -28.32
N GLY A 103 -0.05 9.39 -27.40
CA GLY A 103 -0.60 8.19 -26.79
C GLY A 103 -1.50 8.53 -25.62
N VAL A 104 -2.79 8.26 -25.78
CA VAL A 104 -3.85 8.53 -24.79
C VAL A 104 -4.38 7.22 -24.23
N THR A 105 -4.36 7.09 -22.91
CA THR A 105 -5.02 5.99 -22.21
C THR A 105 -6.46 6.36 -21.86
N ILE A 106 -7.39 5.43 -22.06
CA ILE A 106 -8.83 5.68 -21.94
C ILE A 106 -9.36 5.23 -20.58
N PHE A 107 -10.15 6.07 -19.92
CA PHE A 107 -10.74 5.78 -18.61
C PHE A 107 -12.07 5.02 -18.68
N GLY A 108 -12.66 4.89 -19.87
CA GLY A 108 -13.97 4.27 -20.08
C GLY A 108 -13.94 3.11 -21.07
N ASN A 109 -15.11 2.86 -21.67
CA ASN A 109 -15.29 1.87 -22.71
C ASN A 109 -14.74 2.39 -24.05
N ASP A 110 -13.73 1.71 -24.59
CA ASP A 110 -13.07 2.05 -25.85
C ASP A 110 -13.95 1.81 -27.08
N ARG A 111 -14.97 0.96 -26.98
CA ARG A 111 -15.93 0.69 -28.07
C ARG A 111 -16.74 1.90 -28.53
N LEU A 112 -16.77 2.95 -27.71
CA LEU A 112 -17.44 4.21 -28.02
C LEU A 112 -16.57 5.17 -28.82
N ILE A 113 -15.30 4.82 -29.07
CA ILE A 113 -14.33 5.63 -29.79
C ILE A 113 -14.00 4.95 -31.11
N LYS A 114 -13.96 5.72 -32.19
CA LYS A 114 -13.64 5.24 -33.54
C LYS A 114 -12.45 6.01 -34.13
N GLU A 115 -11.82 5.42 -35.12
CA GLU A 115 -10.84 6.13 -35.94
C GLU A 115 -11.49 7.35 -36.61
N GLY A 116 -10.75 8.46 -36.62
CA GLY A 116 -11.22 9.75 -37.12
C GLY A 116 -11.97 10.61 -36.09
N ASP A 117 -12.36 10.04 -34.94
CA ASP A 117 -13.05 10.81 -33.88
C ASP A 117 -12.22 12.00 -33.42
N THR A 118 -12.91 13.08 -33.07
CA THR A 118 -12.27 14.30 -32.59
C THR A 118 -11.96 14.17 -31.10
N VAL A 119 -10.74 14.58 -30.72
CA VAL A 119 -10.26 14.64 -29.34
C VAL A 119 -9.96 16.09 -29.01
N LYS A 120 -10.41 16.53 -27.84
CA LYS A 120 -10.18 17.89 -27.32
C LYS A 120 -9.40 17.80 -26.03
N ARG A 121 -8.44 18.71 -25.86
CA ARG A 121 -7.76 18.84 -24.57
C ARG A 121 -8.61 19.62 -23.57
N THR A 122 -8.44 19.30 -22.30
CA THR A 122 -9.17 19.97 -21.20
C THR A 122 -8.40 21.15 -20.61
N GLY A 123 -7.10 21.28 -20.90
CA GLY A 123 -6.21 22.27 -20.28
C GLY A 123 -5.82 21.93 -18.84
N GLN A 124 -6.22 20.75 -18.35
CA GLN A 124 -6.08 20.37 -16.95
C GLN A 124 -5.31 19.05 -16.83
N ILE A 125 -4.25 19.05 -16.01
CA ILE A 125 -3.65 17.83 -15.50
C ILE A 125 -4.68 17.12 -14.63
N VAL A 126 -4.67 15.79 -14.63
CA VAL A 126 -5.62 14.97 -13.84
C VAL A 126 -5.74 15.49 -12.40
N ASP A 127 -6.93 15.98 -12.07
CA ASP A 127 -7.26 16.51 -10.76
C ASP A 127 -8.52 15.83 -10.19
N VAL A 128 -8.68 15.89 -8.87
CA VAL A 128 -9.75 15.24 -8.14
C VAL A 128 -10.37 16.18 -7.11
N PRO A 129 -11.67 16.06 -6.81
CA PRO A 129 -12.29 16.79 -5.72
C PRO A 129 -11.66 16.41 -4.39
N VAL A 130 -11.56 17.38 -3.48
CA VAL A 130 -11.06 17.21 -2.11
C VAL A 130 -11.92 17.98 -1.13
N GLY A 131 -11.83 17.59 0.15
CA GLY A 131 -12.56 18.24 1.25
C GLY A 131 -13.38 17.26 2.09
N PRO A 132 -13.98 17.76 3.19
CA PRO A 132 -14.70 16.95 4.17
C PRO A 132 -16.04 16.43 3.62
N GLY A 133 -16.59 17.04 2.56
CA GLY A 133 -17.80 16.54 1.90
C GLY A 133 -17.66 15.17 1.21
N LEU A 134 -16.43 14.64 1.12
CA LEU A 134 -16.15 13.26 0.67
C LEU A 134 -16.29 12.23 1.79
N LEU A 135 -16.30 12.63 3.06
CA LEU A 135 -16.45 11.70 4.19
C LEU A 135 -17.82 10.99 4.09
N GLY A 136 -17.83 9.67 4.25
CA GLY A 136 -19.03 8.85 4.09
C GLY A 136 -19.40 8.52 2.65
N ARG A 137 -18.60 8.95 1.67
CA ARG A 137 -18.87 8.76 0.24
C ARG A 137 -18.00 7.65 -0.36
N VAL A 138 -18.54 7.04 -1.42
CA VAL A 138 -17.79 6.12 -2.29
C VAL A 138 -17.64 6.77 -3.65
N VAL A 139 -16.39 6.91 -4.10
CA VAL A 139 -16.03 7.58 -5.35
C VAL A 139 -15.19 6.70 -6.25
N ASP A 140 -15.24 6.96 -7.55
CA ASP A 140 -14.33 6.36 -8.53
C ASP A 140 -12.93 7.03 -8.50
N ALA A 141 -12.00 6.56 -9.34
CA ALA A 141 -10.65 7.12 -9.41
C ALA A 141 -10.58 8.59 -9.92
N LEU A 142 -11.65 9.13 -10.51
CA LEU A 142 -11.75 10.54 -10.91
C LEU A 142 -12.48 11.40 -9.86
N GLY A 143 -12.96 10.78 -8.78
CA GLY A 143 -13.71 11.43 -7.70
C GLY A 143 -15.19 11.63 -7.99
N ASN A 144 -15.76 10.94 -9.00
CA ASN A 144 -17.20 10.95 -9.22
C ASN A 144 -17.88 10.03 -8.20
N PRO A 145 -19.03 10.41 -7.62
CA PRO A 145 -19.74 9.56 -6.66
C PRO A 145 -20.36 8.34 -7.36
N ILE A 146 -20.15 7.16 -6.77
CA ILE A 146 -20.71 5.87 -7.26
C ILE A 146 -21.62 5.19 -6.22
N ASP A 147 -21.90 5.87 -5.11
CA ASP A 147 -22.74 5.39 -4.00
C ASP A 147 -24.24 5.68 -4.16
N GLY A 148 -24.64 6.41 -5.20
CA GLY A 148 -26.04 6.81 -5.42
C GLY A 148 -26.57 7.87 -4.43
N LYS A 149 -25.72 8.43 -3.56
CA LYS A 149 -26.11 9.44 -2.54
C LYS A 149 -26.15 10.88 -3.09
N GLY A 150 -26.22 11.06 -4.41
CA GLY A 150 -26.24 12.36 -5.08
C GLY A 150 -24.85 12.98 -5.28
N PRO A 151 -24.77 14.26 -5.72
CA PRO A 151 -23.49 14.93 -5.97
C PRO A 151 -22.68 15.19 -4.69
N ILE A 152 -21.37 15.41 -4.83
CA ILE A 152 -20.46 15.72 -3.72
C ILE A 152 -20.26 17.23 -3.64
N LYS A 153 -20.40 17.79 -2.43
CA LYS A 153 -19.97 19.16 -2.14
C LYS A 153 -18.48 19.13 -1.80
N ALA A 154 -17.64 19.37 -2.80
CA ALA A 154 -16.20 19.45 -2.63
C ALA A 154 -15.78 20.88 -2.24
N ASP A 155 -14.77 21.01 -1.39
CA ASP A 155 -14.22 22.31 -0.99
C ASP A 155 -13.24 22.86 -2.04
N GLY A 156 -12.67 21.97 -2.86
CA GLY A 156 -11.78 22.32 -3.95
C GLY A 156 -11.42 21.12 -4.81
N ARG A 157 -10.52 21.34 -5.76
CA ARG A 157 -9.89 20.30 -6.57
C ARG A 157 -8.38 20.40 -6.43
N THR A 158 -7.70 19.26 -6.43
CA THR A 158 -6.24 19.20 -6.43
C THR A 158 -5.74 18.18 -7.43
N LYS A 159 -4.53 18.38 -7.94
CA LYS A 159 -3.91 17.43 -8.88
C LYS A 159 -3.74 16.07 -8.20
N ALA A 160 -4.09 14.99 -8.88
CA ALA A 160 -3.93 13.64 -8.34
C ALA A 160 -2.46 13.33 -8.05
N GLN A 161 -1.56 13.85 -8.89
CA GLN A 161 -0.11 13.65 -8.77
C GLN A 161 0.58 14.96 -8.37
N LEU A 162 0.74 15.17 -7.07
CA LEU A 162 1.57 16.24 -6.51
C LEU A 162 2.94 15.70 -6.08
N LYS A 163 3.92 16.60 -6.05
CA LYS A 163 5.25 16.29 -5.53
C LYS A 163 5.15 16.09 -4.01
N ALA A 164 5.82 15.05 -3.50
CA ALA A 164 5.93 14.81 -2.07
C ALA A 164 6.59 15.99 -1.32
N PRO A 165 6.24 16.21 -0.04
CA PRO A 165 6.92 17.19 0.80
C PRO A 165 8.43 16.91 0.86
N GLY A 166 9.25 17.96 0.75
CA GLY A 166 10.70 17.88 0.91
C GLY A 166 11.12 17.56 2.35
N ILE A 167 12.42 17.68 2.66
CA ILE A 167 12.93 17.37 4.01
C ILE A 167 12.51 18.44 5.03
N LEU A 168 12.62 19.73 4.69
CA LEU A 168 12.37 20.85 5.62
C LEU A 168 10.95 20.89 6.22
N PRO A 169 9.86 20.64 5.46
CA PRO A 169 8.50 20.66 6.00
C PRO A 169 8.16 19.48 6.90
N ARG A 170 8.99 18.42 6.94
CA ARG A 170 8.72 17.19 7.69
C ARG A 170 9.16 17.31 9.14
N ARG A 171 8.55 16.48 9.99
CA ARG A 171 8.97 16.23 11.38
C ARG A 171 9.08 14.74 11.64
N SER A 172 9.97 14.34 12.54
CA SER A 172 10.06 12.95 12.99
C SER A 172 8.73 12.46 13.58
N VAL A 173 8.37 11.22 13.25
CA VAL A 173 7.17 10.56 13.78
C VAL A 173 7.36 10.30 15.28
N HIS A 174 6.40 10.77 16.09
CA HIS A 174 6.45 10.71 17.56
C HIS A 174 5.08 10.49 18.21
N GLU A 175 4.02 10.42 17.42
CA GLU A 175 2.65 10.22 17.88
C GLU A 175 2.16 8.85 17.40
N PRO A 176 1.57 8.02 18.28
CA PRO A 176 1.07 6.71 17.90
C PRO A 176 -0.17 6.81 16.98
N MET A 177 -0.28 5.89 16.04
CA MET A 177 -1.50 5.56 15.32
C MET A 177 -1.94 4.17 15.80
N GLN A 178 -2.89 4.16 16.73
CA GLN A 178 -3.32 2.94 17.41
C GLN A 178 -4.21 2.12 16.49
N THR A 179 -3.83 0.88 16.24
CA THR A 179 -4.62 -0.05 15.41
C THR A 179 -5.69 -0.78 16.23
N GLY A 180 -5.51 -0.85 17.56
CA GLY A 180 -6.37 -1.63 18.43
C GLY A 180 -6.13 -3.14 18.33
N LEU A 181 -5.07 -3.56 17.63
CA LEU A 181 -4.65 -4.94 17.54
C LEU A 181 -3.46 -5.16 18.47
N LYS A 182 -3.61 -6.08 19.43
CA LYS A 182 -2.56 -6.41 20.41
C LYS A 182 -1.24 -6.71 19.74
N SER A 183 -1.27 -7.54 18.70
CA SER A 183 -0.07 -7.99 17.97
C SER A 183 0.60 -6.90 17.16
N VAL A 184 -0.11 -5.86 16.72
CA VAL A 184 0.48 -4.72 16.00
C VAL A 184 1.00 -3.68 16.99
N ASP A 185 0.14 -3.17 17.87
CA ASP A 185 0.46 -2.05 18.75
C ASP A 185 1.58 -2.40 19.76
N SER A 186 1.74 -3.68 20.11
CA SER A 186 2.83 -4.14 21.00
C SER A 186 4.13 -4.52 20.26
N LEU A 187 4.06 -5.15 19.08
CA LEU A 187 5.25 -5.69 18.40
C LEU A 187 5.78 -4.82 17.25
N VAL A 188 4.86 -4.21 16.49
CA VAL A 188 5.14 -3.49 15.25
C VAL A 188 4.33 -2.18 15.26
N PRO A 189 4.65 -1.26 16.18
CA PRO A 189 3.88 -0.05 16.37
C PRO A 189 3.94 0.86 15.13
N ILE A 190 2.83 1.52 14.84
CA ILE A 190 2.69 2.43 13.71
C ILE A 190 2.47 3.85 14.24
N GLY A 191 3.20 4.82 13.72
CA GLY A 191 3.07 6.22 14.09
C GLY A 191 2.36 7.07 13.03
N ARG A 192 1.86 8.23 13.47
CA ARG A 192 1.21 9.20 12.58
C ARG A 192 2.22 9.79 11.59
N GLY A 193 2.00 9.55 10.29
CA GLY A 193 2.91 9.93 9.21
C GLY A 193 3.91 8.84 8.80
N GLN A 194 3.82 7.64 9.38
CA GLN A 194 4.61 6.46 8.99
C GLN A 194 3.98 5.74 7.79
N ARG A 195 4.80 4.98 7.06
CA ARG A 195 4.37 4.06 6.01
C ARG A 195 4.65 2.63 6.43
N GLU A 196 3.62 1.86 6.77
CA GLU A 196 3.80 0.48 7.24
C GLU A 196 3.18 -0.51 6.24
N LEU A 197 4.01 -1.34 5.61
CA LEU A 197 3.58 -2.31 4.61
C LEU A 197 2.83 -3.48 5.25
N ILE A 198 1.63 -3.80 4.77
CA ILE A 198 0.95 -5.06 5.09
C ILE A 198 1.20 -6.02 3.93
N ILE A 199 1.99 -7.07 4.16
CA ILE A 199 2.41 -8.00 3.12
C ILE A 199 2.09 -9.43 3.52
N GLY A 200 1.65 -10.24 2.55
CA GLY A 200 1.44 -11.66 2.75
C GLY A 200 0.57 -12.29 1.68
N ASP A 201 0.36 -13.59 1.80
CA ASP A 201 -0.36 -14.35 0.80
C ASP A 201 -1.85 -14.02 0.76
N ARG A 202 -2.51 -14.49 -0.28
CA ARG A 202 -3.96 -14.36 -0.41
C ARG A 202 -4.66 -14.98 0.81
N GLN A 203 -5.74 -14.34 1.28
CA GLN A 203 -6.58 -14.83 2.38
C GLN A 203 -5.91 -14.96 3.77
N THR A 204 -4.81 -14.23 4.04
CA THR A 204 -4.14 -14.24 5.35
C THR A 204 -4.65 -13.19 6.35
N GLY A 205 -5.66 -12.39 5.97
CA GLY A 205 -6.25 -11.35 6.85
C GLY A 205 -5.71 -9.93 6.64
N LYS A 206 -5.02 -9.65 5.52
CA LYS A 206 -4.46 -8.31 5.21
C LYS A 206 -5.51 -7.19 5.28
N SER A 207 -6.61 -7.33 4.55
CA SER A 207 -7.69 -6.34 4.55
C SER A 207 -8.40 -6.27 5.91
N ALA A 208 -8.51 -7.39 6.64
CA ALA A 208 -9.10 -7.41 7.98
C ALA A 208 -8.31 -6.53 8.96
N LEU A 209 -6.97 -6.63 8.95
CA LEU A 209 -6.08 -5.78 9.76
C LEU A 209 -6.29 -4.30 9.46
N ALA A 210 -6.39 -3.94 8.18
CA ALA A 210 -6.61 -2.57 7.75
C ALA A 210 -8.00 -2.04 8.15
N VAL A 211 -9.05 -2.87 8.04
CA VAL A 211 -10.40 -2.51 8.46
C VAL A 211 -10.49 -2.35 9.97
N ASP A 212 -9.92 -3.26 10.76
CA ASP A 212 -9.88 -3.14 12.22
C ASP A 212 -9.18 -1.85 12.66
N THR A 213 -8.13 -1.47 11.94
CA THR A 213 -7.44 -0.19 12.15
C THR A 213 -8.39 0.99 11.94
N ILE A 214 -9.23 1.00 10.88
CA ILE A 214 -10.24 2.04 10.64
C ILE A 214 -11.29 2.03 11.77
N LEU A 215 -11.78 0.87 12.17
CA LEU A 215 -12.81 0.72 13.20
C LEU A 215 -12.34 1.25 14.56
N ASN A 216 -11.08 1.02 14.91
CA ASN A 216 -10.49 1.50 16.16
C ASN A 216 -10.51 3.04 16.28
N GLN A 217 -10.52 3.76 15.16
CA GLN A 217 -10.46 5.23 15.18
C GLN A 217 -11.76 5.91 15.66
N LYS A 218 -12.87 5.16 15.72
CA LYS A 218 -14.18 5.65 16.12
C LYS A 218 -14.15 6.42 17.45
N LYS A 219 -13.43 5.89 18.45
CA LYS A 219 -13.32 6.49 19.79
C LYS A 219 -12.86 7.96 19.74
N TRP A 220 -11.92 8.29 18.86
CA TRP A 220 -11.42 9.67 18.73
C TRP A 220 -12.27 10.51 17.78
N ASN A 221 -12.77 9.92 16.70
CA ASN A 221 -13.61 10.62 15.74
C ASN A 221 -14.98 11.02 16.31
N ASP A 222 -15.49 10.31 17.31
CA ASP A 222 -16.72 10.65 18.05
C ASP A 222 -16.48 11.76 19.08
N GLY A 223 -15.22 12.02 19.43
CA GLY A 223 -14.82 13.09 20.34
C GLY A 223 -14.81 14.48 19.70
N ALA A 224 -14.71 15.51 20.54
CA ALA A 224 -14.63 16.90 20.08
C ALA A 224 -13.19 17.34 19.69
N ASP A 225 -12.17 16.64 20.19
CA ASP A 225 -10.76 17.01 20.03
C ASP A 225 -10.23 16.64 18.64
N GLU A 226 -10.14 17.64 17.76
CA GLU A 226 -9.68 17.49 16.37
C GLU A 226 -8.24 16.97 16.26
N SER A 227 -7.38 17.27 17.25
CA SER A 227 -5.98 16.79 17.24
C SER A 227 -5.88 15.27 17.38
N LYS A 228 -6.90 14.64 17.98
CA LYS A 228 -6.93 13.18 18.18
C LYS A 228 -7.62 12.45 17.05
N LYS A 229 -8.48 13.12 16.27
CA LYS A 229 -9.21 12.51 15.15
C LYS A 229 -8.26 11.97 14.08
N LEU A 230 -8.73 10.95 13.38
CA LEU A 230 -8.01 10.33 12.26
C LEU A 230 -8.99 10.01 11.15
N TYR A 231 -8.90 10.76 10.05
CA TYR A 231 -9.73 10.58 8.87
C TYR A 231 -9.19 9.45 8.01
N CYS A 232 -10.04 8.53 7.56
CA CYS A 232 -9.62 7.33 6.86
C CYS A 232 -9.91 7.43 5.36
N VAL A 233 -8.99 6.96 4.53
CA VAL A 233 -9.16 6.79 3.09
C VAL A 233 -8.83 5.35 2.74
N TYR A 234 -9.79 4.61 2.20
CA TYR A 234 -9.59 3.24 1.76
C TYR A 234 -9.64 3.19 0.23
N VAL A 235 -8.53 2.82 -0.39
CA VAL A 235 -8.41 2.72 -1.85
C VAL A 235 -8.49 1.25 -2.27
N ALA A 236 -9.59 0.86 -2.89
CA ALA A 236 -9.78 -0.47 -3.45
C ALA A 236 -9.32 -0.49 -4.92
N VAL A 237 -8.20 -1.15 -5.20
CA VAL A 237 -7.61 -1.28 -6.53
C VAL A 237 -7.82 -2.69 -7.06
N GLY A 238 -8.49 -2.84 -8.20
CA GLY A 238 -8.72 -4.12 -8.86
C GLY A 238 -9.47 -5.15 -7.99
N GLN A 239 -10.19 -4.69 -6.97
CA GLN A 239 -11.03 -5.55 -6.13
C GLN A 239 -12.37 -5.84 -6.82
N LYS A 240 -13.02 -6.94 -6.42
CA LYS A 240 -14.37 -7.24 -6.90
C LYS A 240 -15.36 -6.23 -6.31
N ARG A 241 -16.34 -5.81 -7.11
CA ARG A 241 -17.43 -4.91 -6.66
C ARG A 241 -18.15 -5.42 -5.41
N SER A 242 -18.40 -6.74 -5.33
CA SER A 242 -19.02 -7.36 -4.16
C SER A 242 -18.19 -7.22 -2.89
N THR A 243 -16.87 -7.32 -2.98
CA THR A 243 -15.95 -7.14 -1.85
C THR A 243 -15.98 -5.69 -1.36
N VAL A 244 -16.00 -4.72 -2.27
CA VAL A 244 -16.11 -3.30 -1.92
C VAL A 244 -17.47 -3.01 -1.26
N ALA A 245 -18.56 -3.54 -1.80
CA ALA A 245 -19.88 -3.38 -1.20
C ALA A 245 -19.95 -3.99 0.21
N GLN A 246 -19.34 -5.17 0.43
CA GLN A 246 -19.26 -5.78 1.76
C GLN A 246 -18.43 -4.92 2.72
N LEU A 247 -17.31 -4.34 2.26
CA LEU A 247 -16.51 -3.41 3.05
C LEU A 247 -17.32 -2.19 3.49
N VAL A 248 -18.03 -1.54 2.55
CA VAL A 248 -18.90 -0.39 2.84
C VAL A 248 -19.91 -0.77 3.92
N LYS A 249 -20.59 -1.91 3.73
CA LYS A 249 -21.58 -2.41 4.69
C LYS A 249 -20.97 -2.62 6.08
N THR A 250 -19.81 -3.27 6.19
CA THR A 250 -19.11 -3.47 7.47
C THR A 250 -18.79 -2.14 8.14
N LEU A 251 -18.32 -1.14 7.39
CA LEU A 251 -18.01 0.19 7.91
C LEU A 251 -19.28 0.97 8.31
N GLU A 252 -20.40 0.79 7.61
CA GLU A 252 -21.69 1.38 7.99
C GLU A 252 -22.25 0.74 9.27
N GLU A 253 -22.22 -0.59 9.37
CA GLU A 253 -22.68 -1.34 10.55
C GLU A 253 -21.91 -0.98 11.84
N ASN A 254 -20.64 -0.58 11.69
CA ASN A 254 -19.81 -0.15 12.80
C ASN A 254 -19.74 1.38 12.97
N ASP A 255 -20.49 2.15 12.17
CA ASP A 255 -20.54 3.62 12.19
C ASP A 255 -19.16 4.28 11.98
N ALA A 256 -18.36 3.66 11.11
CA ALA A 256 -17.02 4.13 10.71
C ALA A 256 -17.03 4.89 9.37
N MET A 257 -18.10 4.78 8.58
CA MET A 257 -18.21 5.51 7.31
C MET A 257 -18.17 7.03 7.48
N LYS A 258 -18.67 7.57 8.60
CA LYS A 258 -18.74 9.02 8.85
C LYS A 258 -17.39 9.75 8.79
N TYR A 259 -16.28 9.04 8.97
CA TYR A 259 -14.92 9.57 8.89
C TYR A 259 -14.07 8.86 7.82
N THR A 260 -14.70 8.06 6.94
CA THR A 260 -14.00 7.26 5.92
C THR A 260 -14.43 7.65 4.51
N ILE A 261 -13.46 7.80 3.61
CA ILE A 261 -13.64 7.94 2.17
C ILE A 261 -13.25 6.62 1.51
N ILE A 262 -14.08 6.11 0.60
CA ILE A 262 -13.72 4.91 -0.19
C ILE A 262 -13.50 5.34 -1.64
N VAL A 263 -12.30 5.10 -2.14
CA VAL A 263 -11.97 5.26 -3.56
C VAL A 263 -11.93 3.87 -4.19
N ALA A 264 -12.83 3.58 -5.12
CA ALA A 264 -12.94 2.27 -5.72
C ALA A 264 -12.62 2.33 -7.22
N ALA A 265 -11.58 1.60 -7.62
CA ALA A 265 -11.29 1.26 -9.01
C ALA A 265 -11.38 -0.26 -9.15
N THR A 266 -12.56 -0.76 -9.49
CA THR A 266 -12.84 -2.20 -9.42
C THR A 266 -12.22 -3.00 -10.57
N ALA A 267 -12.12 -4.32 -10.42
CA ALA A 267 -11.55 -5.20 -11.45
C ALA A 267 -12.25 -5.12 -12.82
N SER A 268 -13.51 -4.68 -12.85
CA SER A 268 -14.30 -4.49 -14.08
C SER A 268 -14.01 -3.17 -14.80
N GLU A 269 -13.26 -2.27 -14.19
CA GLU A 269 -12.91 -0.97 -14.75
C GLU A 269 -11.58 -1.00 -15.50
N ALA A 270 -11.38 -0.02 -16.37
CA ALA A 270 -10.20 0.08 -17.21
C ALA A 270 -8.91 0.19 -16.38
N ALA A 271 -7.82 -0.37 -16.88
CA ALA A 271 -6.51 -0.34 -16.22
C ALA A 271 -6.03 1.07 -15.83
N PRO A 272 -6.26 2.13 -16.63
CA PRO A 272 -5.89 3.49 -16.25
C PRO A 272 -6.57 4.01 -14.97
N LEU A 273 -7.81 3.60 -14.70
CA LEU A 273 -8.50 3.95 -13.45
C LEU A 273 -7.85 3.24 -12.26
N GLN A 274 -7.51 1.96 -12.40
CA GLN A 274 -6.82 1.19 -11.35
C GLN A 274 -5.42 1.76 -11.05
N TYR A 275 -4.71 2.20 -12.09
CA TYR A 275 -3.45 2.92 -11.96
C TYR A 275 -3.59 4.25 -11.20
N LEU A 276 -4.65 5.02 -11.50
CA LEU A 276 -4.87 6.36 -10.97
C LEU A 276 -5.42 6.36 -9.54
N ALA A 277 -6.24 5.38 -9.16
CA ALA A 277 -6.99 5.39 -7.89
C ALA A 277 -6.13 5.67 -6.64
N PRO A 278 -4.93 5.06 -6.47
CA PRO A 278 -4.06 5.36 -5.34
C PRO A 278 -3.59 6.82 -5.29
N PHE A 279 -3.32 7.44 -6.44
CA PHE A 279 -2.96 8.86 -6.50
C PHE A 279 -4.14 9.76 -6.12
N SER A 280 -5.33 9.43 -6.59
CA SER A 280 -6.56 10.15 -6.25
C SER A 280 -6.89 10.05 -4.76
N GLY A 281 -6.83 8.85 -4.19
CA GLY A 281 -7.01 8.65 -2.74
C GLY A 281 -5.94 9.38 -1.92
N CYS A 282 -4.69 9.37 -2.39
CA CYS A 282 -3.60 10.11 -1.73
C CYS A 282 -3.91 11.61 -1.70
N ALA A 283 -4.31 12.20 -2.83
CA ALA A 283 -4.71 13.61 -2.90
C ALA A 283 -5.87 13.96 -1.94
N MET A 284 -6.87 13.07 -1.80
CA MET A 284 -7.96 13.25 -0.84
C MET A 284 -7.47 13.20 0.61
N GLY A 285 -6.53 12.29 0.93
CA GLY A 285 -5.90 12.20 2.25
C GLY A 285 -4.97 13.37 2.58
N GLU A 286 -4.22 13.87 1.58
CA GLU A 286 -3.32 15.02 1.73
C GLU A 286 -4.05 16.30 2.10
N TRP A 287 -5.28 16.48 1.64
CA TRP A 287 -6.08 17.64 2.04
C TRP A 287 -6.22 17.72 3.57
N PHE A 288 -6.42 16.59 4.26
CA PHE A 288 -6.47 16.58 5.73
C PHE A 288 -5.09 16.90 6.33
N ARG A 289 -4.01 16.30 5.82
CA ARG A 289 -2.62 16.57 6.27
C ARG A 289 -2.30 18.06 6.16
N ASP A 290 -2.61 18.68 5.03
CA ASP A 290 -2.23 20.06 4.73
C ASP A 290 -3.12 21.09 5.45
N ASN A 291 -4.26 20.66 6.00
CA ASN A 291 -5.13 21.46 6.85
C ASN A 291 -4.95 21.17 8.35
N GLY A 292 -3.76 20.66 8.74
CA GLY A 292 -3.39 20.42 10.15
C GLY A 292 -4.12 19.25 10.82
N LYS A 293 -4.78 18.39 10.04
CA LYS A 293 -5.48 17.20 10.51
C LYS A 293 -4.65 15.95 10.27
N HIS A 294 -5.09 14.83 10.83
CA HIS A 294 -4.46 13.54 10.64
C HIS A 294 -5.34 12.65 9.76
N ALA A 295 -4.70 11.99 8.79
CA ALA A 295 -5.34 11.00 7.94
C ALA A 295 -4.57 9.68 7.90
N LEU A 296 -5.32 8.60 7.70
CA LEU A 296 -4.85 7.25 7.40
C LEU A 296 -5.29 6.91 5.98
N ILE A 297 -4.36 6.43 5.15
CA ILE A 297 -4.67 5.90 3.83
C ILE A 297 -4.27 4.44 3.73
N ILE A 298 -5.18 3.61 3.22
CA ILE A 298 -4.96 2.18 2.94
C ILE A 298 -5.03 1.97 1.43
N TYR A 299 -4.06 1.25 0.87
CA TYR A 299 -4.05 0.88 -0.54
C TYR A 299 -4.23 -0.64 -0.69
N ASP A 300 -5.39 -1.10 -1.16
CA ASP A 300 -5.77 -2.52 -1.27
C ASP A 300 -6.06 -2.93 -2.74
N ASP A 301 -5.06 -3.32 -3.53
CA ASP A 301 -3.65 -3.45 -3.18
C ASP A 301 -2.72 -2.87 -4.26
N LEU A 302 -1.48 -2.56 -3.87
CA LEU A 302 -0.49 -1.98 -4.80
C LEU A 302 0.07 -3.01 -5.79
N SER A 303 -0.08 -4.31 -5.52
CA SER A 303 0.25 -5.36 -6.48
C SER A 303 -0.60 -5.22 -7.75
N LYS A 304 -1.91 -4.98 -7.59
CA LYS A 304 -2.84 -4.74 -8.71
C LYS A 304 -2.58 -3.40 -9.41
N GLN A 305 -2.17 -2.35 -8.69
CA GLN A 305 -1.73 -1.10 -9.31
C GLN A 305 -0.52 -1.32 -10.24
N ALA A 306 0.48 -2.08 -9.78
CA ALA A 306 1.65 -2.40 -10.58
C ALA A 306 1.29 -3.21 -11.84
N VAL A 307 0.35 -4.17 -11.71
CA VAL A 307 -0.16 -4.93 -12.87
C VAL A 307 -0.87 -4.03 -13.87
N ALA A 308 -1.71 -3.11 -13.40
CA ALA A 308 -2.37 -2.13 -14.26
C ALA A 308 -1.36 -1.23 -14.99
N TYR A 309 -0.33 -0.76 -14.28
CA TYR A 309 0.74 0.04 -14.89
C TYR A 309 1.53 -0.75 -15.93
N ARG A 310 1.84 -2.03 -15.63
CA ARG A 310 2.48 -2.94 -16.58
C ARG A 310 1.67 -3.10 -17.86
N GLN A 311 0.36 -3.32 -17.75
CA GLN A 311 -0.53 -3.43 -18.91
C GLN A 311 -0.50 -2.15 -19.76
N MET A 312 -0.66 -0.99 -19.14
CA MET A 312 -0.62 0.30 -19.84
C MET A 312 0.72 0.51 -20.56
N SER A 313 1.83 0.23 -19.88
CA SER A 313 3.17 0.42 -20.42
C SER A 313 3.46 -0.48 -21.62
N LEU A 314 3.04 -1.75 -21.57
CA LEU A 314 3.23 -2.71 -22.66
C LEU A 314 2.41 -2.32 -23.90
N LEU A 315 1.16 -1.87 -23.71
CA LEU A 315 0.30 -1.41 -24.79
C LEU A 315 0.82 -0.11 -25.42
N LEU A 316 1.45 0.77 -24.62
CA LEU A 316 2.19 1.94 -25.10
C LEU A 316 3.55 1.60 -25.74
N ARG A 317 3.88 0.31 -25.87
CA ARG A 317 5.13 -0.21 -26.44
C ARG A 317 6.39 0.33 -25.76
N ARG A 318 6.31 0.68 -24.48
CA ARG A 318 7.49 1.00 -23.69
C ARG A 318 8.29 -0.29 -23.43
N PRO A 319 9.62 -0.26 -23.55
CA PRO A 319 10.45 -1.44 -23.30
C PRO A 319 10.22 -2.00 -21.88
N PRO A 320 9.89 -3.30 -21.74
CA PRO A 320 9.75 -3.92 -20.43
C PRO A 320 11.11 -4.22 -19.78
N GLY A 321 11.12 -4.25 -18.45
CA GLY A 321 12.23 -4.69 -17.61
C GLY A 321 11.98 -6.07 -16.98
N ARG A 322 12.41 -6.24 -15.73
CA ARG A 322 12.26 -7.48 -14.96
C ARG A 322 10.78 -7.84 -14.78
N GLU A 323 10.44 -9.12 -14.94
CA GLU A 323 9.05 -9.64 -14.82
C GLU A 323 8.03 -8.89 -15.71
N ALA A 324 8.52 -8.35 -16.84
CA ALA A 324 7.82 -7.52 -17.79
C ALA A 324 7.26 -6.19 -17.25
N TYR A 325 7.62 -5.79 -16.02
CA TYR A 325 7.26 -4.47 -15.48
C TYR A 325 8.07 -3.36 -16.18
N PRO A 326 7.52 -2.14 -16.30
CA PRO A 326 8.28 -1.01 -16.80
C PRO A 326 9.46 -0.66 -15.88
N GLY A 327 10.53 -0.10 -16.46
CA GLY A 327 11.76 0.24 -15.73
C GLY A 327 11.57 1.26 -14.60
N ASP A 328 10.48 2.02 -14.61
CA ASP A 328 10.13 3.03 -13.62
C ASP A 328 9.02 2.58 -12.64
N VAL A 329 8.71 1.28 -12.55
CA VAL A 329 7.72 0.77 -11.58
C VAL A 329 8.13 1.06 -10.12
N PHE A 330 9.42 1.17 -9.83
CA PHE A 330 9.90 1.64 -8.53
C PHE A 330 9.49 3.10 -8.29
N TYR A 331 9.63 3.95 -9.31
CA TYR A 331 9.27 5.36 -9.24
C TYR A 331 7.76 5.57 -9.03
N LEU A 332 6.93 4.69 -9.62
CA LEU A 332 5.48 4.68 -9.40
C LEU A 332 5.12 4.62 -7.91
N HIS A 333 5.65 3.62 -7.19
CA HIS A 333 5.32 3.45 -5.77
C HIS A 333 6.09 4.43 -4.88
N SER A 334 7.32 4.81 -5.23
CA SER A 334 8.09 5.75 -4.39
C SER A 334 7.46 7.12 -4.38
N ARG A 335 7.06 7.68 -5.53
CA ARG A 335 6.40 9.00 -5.59
C ARG A 335 5.01 8.99 -4.95
N LEU A 336 4.34 7.84 -4.90
CA LEU A 336 3.07 7.68 -4.20
C LEU A 336 3.28 7.64 -2.68
N LEU A 337 4.13 6.74 -2.20
CA LEU A 337 4.28 6.48 -0.76
C LEU A 337 5.05 7.60 -0.04
N GLU A 338 6.00 8.28 -0.70
CA GLU A 338 6.72 9.43 -0.13
C GLU A 338 5.83 10.64 0.17
N ARG A 339 4.59 10.68 -0.34
CA ARG A 339 3.61 11.73 -0.01
C ARG A 339 3.03 11.56 1.40
N ALA A 340 3.04 10.35 1.94
CA ALA A 340 2.65 10.10 3.32
C ALA A 340 3.77 10.52 4.28
N ALA A 341 3.52 11.57 5.07
CA ALA A 341 4.50 12.14 5.99
C ALA A 341 3.84 12.86 7.17
N LYS A 342 4.62 13.10 8.23
CA LYS A 342 4.28 14.00 9.33
C LYS A 342 4.85 15.40 9.06
N MET A 343 3.99 16.41 9.05
CA MET A 343 4.40 17.81 8.87
C MET A 343 4.90 18.41 10.19
N ASN A 344 5.78 19.40 10.09
CA ASN A 344 6.26 20.18 11.23
C ASN A 344 5.21 21.21 11.68
N ALA A 345 5.51 21.97 12.74
CA ALA A 345 4.57 22.95 13.29
C ALA A 345 4.25 24.12 12.34
N ASP A 346 5.24 24.58 11.56
CA ASP A 346 5.09 25.69 10.61
C ASP A 346 4.15 25.33 9.44
N TYR A 347 4.01 24.04 9.15
CA TYR A 347 3.10 23.50 8.14
C TYR A 347 1.86 22.82 8.78
N GLY A 348 1.43 23.30 9.94
CA GLY A 348 0.16 22.90 10.58
C GLY A 348 0.17 21.57 11.33
N ALA A 349 1.31 20.88 11.38
CA ALA A 349 1.51 19.62 12.10
C ALA A 349 0.56 18.46 11.71
N GLY A 350 -0.09 18.51 10.54
CA GLY A 350 -0.91 17.40 10.06
C GLY A 350 -0.07 16.17 9.68
N SER A 351 -0.74 15.06 9.42
CA SER A 351 -0.06 13.82 8.99
C SER A 351 -0.89 13.00 8.03
N LEU A 352 -0.22 12.32 7.11
CA LEU A 352 -0.80 11.24 6.33
C LEU A 352 -0.02 9.94 6.62
N THR A 353 -0.65 8.98 7.29
CA THR A 353 -0.11 7.64 7.56
C THR A 353 -0.55 6.70 6.43
N ALA A 354 0.33 5.87 5.90
CA ALA A 354 -0.01 4.95 4.81
C ALA A 354 0.17 3.48 5.20
N LEU A 355 -0.84 2.68 4.87
CA LEU A 355 -0.82 1.22 4.99
C LEU A 355 -0.99 0.59 3.59
N PRO A 356 0.09 0.51 2.79
CA PRO A 356 0.03 -0.21 1.54
C PRO A 356 -0.12 -1.70 1.79
N ILE A 357 -1.01 -2.35 1.03
CA ILE A 357 -1.15 -3.80 1.00
C ILE A 357 -0.41 -4.35 -0.23
N ILE A 358 0.33 -5.43 -0.04
CA ILE A 358 0.95 -6.22 -1.11
C ILE A 358 0.54 -7.68 -0.95
N GLU A 359 0.06 -8.26 -2.05
CA GLU A 359 -0.15 -9.70 -2.15
C GLU A 359 1.13 -10.38 -2.67
N THR A 360 1.64 -11.34 -1.90
CA THR A 360 2.71 -12.26 -2.33
C THR A 360 2.11 -13.51 -2.98
N GLN A 361 2.94 -14.21 -3.76
CA GLN A 361 2.61 -15.50 -4.34
C GLN A 361 3.44 -16.57 -3.63
N GLY A 362 2.79 -17.45 -2.87
CA GLY A 362 3.45 -18.56 -2.17
C GLY A 362 4.50 -18.11 -1.14
N GLY A 363 4.26 -17.00 -0.44
CA GLY A 363 5.15 -16.45 0.58
C GLY A 363 6.41 -15.77 0.04
N ASP A 364 6.56 -15.64 -1.27
CA ASP A 364 7.76 -15.08 -1.87
C ASP A 364 7.86 -13.55 -1.70
N VAL A 365 8.67 -13.14 -0.73
CA VAL A 365 9.04 -11.72 -0.48
C VAL A 365 10.16 -11.22 -1.39
N SER A 366 10.83 -12.10 -2.11
CA SER A 366 11.96 -11.76 -3.00
C SER A 366 11.52 -11.37 -4.41
N ALA A 367 10.22 -11.51 -4.70
CA ALA A 367 9.62 -11.04 -5.94
C ALA A 367 9.82 -9.52 -6.12
N TYR A 368 9.77 -9.07 -7.38
CA TYR A 368 10.21 -7.72 -7.72
C TYR A 368 9.40 -6.60 -7.05
N ILE A 369 8.07 -6.70 -7.04
CA ILE A 369 7.20 -5.67 -6.45
C ILE A 369 7.29 -5.65 -4.91
N PRO A 370 7.17 -6.79 -4.19
CA PRO A 370 7.41 -6.83 -2.74
C PRO A 370 8.73 -6.19 -2.32
N THR A 371 9.83 -6.57 -2.96
CA THR A 371 11.17 -6.05 -2.65
C THR A 371 11.24 -4.53 -2.79
N ASN A 372 10.66 -3.98 -3.87
CA ASN A 372 10.62 -2.54 -4.09
C ASN A 372 9.85 -1.83 -2.96
N VAL A 373 8.64 -2.30 -2.61
CA VAL A 373 7.81 -1.63 -1.61
C VAL A 373 8.39 -1.76 -0.19
N ILE A 374 9.02 -2.90 0.15
CA ILE A 374 9.75 -3.06 1.42
C ILE A 374 10.87 -2.01 1.55
N SER A 375 11.56 -1.71 0.45
CA SER A 375 12.64 -0.72 0.48
C SER A 375 12.13 0.73 0.65
N ILE A 376 10.90 1.02 0.20
CA ILE A 376 10.29 2.36 0.25
C ILE A 376 9.60 2.63 1.60
N THR A 377 8.85 1.66 2.11
CA THR A 377 8.06 1.77 3.35
C THR A 377 8.95 1.77 4.59
N ASP A 378 8.47 2.28 5.73
CA ASP A 378 9.21 2.40 7.00
C ASP A 378 9.24 1.11 7.83
N GLY A 379 8.61 0.06 7.35
CA GLY A 379 8.44 -1.20 8.05
C GLY A 379 7.46 -2.10 7.32
N GLN A 380 7.32 -3.32 7.82
CA GLN A 380 6.36 -4.28 7.31
C GLN A 380 5.74 -5.13 8.43
N ILE A 381 4.48 -5.47 8.22
CA ILE A 381 3.72 -6.50 8.91
C ILE A 381 3.56 -7.66 7.94
N PHE A 382 4.26 -8.76 8.22
CA PHE A 382 4.23 -9.96 7.40
C PHE A 382 3.19 -10.94 7.91
N LEU A 383 2.15 -11.20 7.11
CA LEU A 383 1.10 -12.18 7.41
C LEU A 383 1.39 -13.52 6.73
N GLU A 384 1.55 -14.55 7.54
CA GLU A 384 1.98 -15.88 7.12
C GLU A 384 0.80 -16.85 7.07
N ALA A 385 0.64 -17.57 5.94
CA ALA A 385 -0.47 -18.50 5.76
C ALA A 385 -0.43 -19.67 6.77
N GLU A 386 0.76 -20.18 7.08
CA GLU A 386 0.90 -21.27 8.05
C GLU A 386 0.40 -20.90 9.45
N LEU A 387 0.72 -19.69 9.93
CA LEU A 387 0.20 -19.18 11.20
C LEU A 387 -1.33 -19.08 11.19
N PHE A 388 -1.89 -18.62 10.07
CA PHE A 388 -3.33 -18.50 9.90
C PHE A 388 -4.03 -19.86 10.00
N PHE A 389 -3.48 -20.91 9.38
CA PHE A 389 -4.00 -22.28 9.45
C PHE A 389 -3.80 -22.93 10.82
N LYS A 390 -2.75 -22.56 11.56
CA LYS A 390 -2.54 -22.95 12.97
C LYS A 390 -3.44 -22.21 13.96
N GLY A 391 -4.34 -21.35 13.48
CA GLY A 391 -5.30 -20.61 14.30
C GLY A 391 -4.72 -19.37 14.99
N VAL A 392 -3.53 -18.92 14.61
CA VAL A 392 -2.96 -17.65 15.07
C VAL A 392 -3.53 -16.52 14.20
N ARG A 393 -4.40 -15.70 14.78
CA ARG A 393 -5.11 -14.61 14.07
C ARG A 393 -5.09 -13.36 14.96
N PRO A 394 -4.58 -12.20 14.51
CA PRO A 394 -3.91 -11.96 13.23
C PRO A 394 -2.63 -12.79 13.03
N ALA A 395 -2.37 -13.25 11.80
CA ALA A 395 -1.31 -14.20 11.47
C ALA A 395 0.08 -13.54 11.30
N ILE A 396 0.48 -12.69 12.25
CA ILE A 396 1.69 -11.87 12.15
C ILE A 396 2.94 -12.71 12.47
N ASN A 397 3.87 -12.75 11.52
CA ASN A 397 5.19 -13.32 11.72
C ASN A 397 6.08 -12.31 12.46
N VAL A 398 6.37 -12.59 13.74
CA VAL A 398 7.12 -11.67 14.62
C VAL A 398 8.56 -11.42 14.17
N GLY A 399 9.19 -12.41 13.51
CA GLY A 399 10.59 -12.32 13.07
C GLY A 399 10.76 -11.46 11.82
N LEU A 400 9.85 -11.61 10.85
CA LEU A 400 9.90 -10.88 9.58
C LEU A 400 9.25 -9.49 9.66
N SER A 401 8.38 -9.27 10.65
CA SER A 401 7.70 -7.98 10.83
C SER A 401 8.56 -6.99 11.61
N VAL A 402 8.65 -5.75 11.14
CA VAL A 402 9.50 -4.70 11.72
C VAL A 402 8.92 -3.33 11.44
N SER A 403 8.98 -2.45 12.43
CA SER A 403 8.70 -1.02 12.27
C SER A 403 10.00 -0.28 12.59
N ARG A 404 10.56 0.46 11.62
CA ARG A 404 11.85 1.16 11.81
C ARG A 404 11.72 2.38 12.72
N VAL A 405 10.52 2.97 12.82
CA VAL A 405 10.22 4.02 13.80
C VAL A 405 10.25 3.44 15.22
N GLY A 406 9.80 2.19 15.38
CA GLY A 406 9.89 1.43 16.61
C GLY A 406 9.19 2.11 17.77
N SER A 407 9.81 2.06 18.96
CA SER A 407 9.19 2.55 20.21
C SER A 407 8.88 4.05 20.25
N ALA A 408 9.37 4.86 19.29
CA ALA A 408 9.00 6.26 19.16
C ALA A 408 7.53 6.45 18.72
N ALA A 409 6.94 5.42 18.11
CA ALA A 409 5.54 5.37 17.71
C ALA A 409 4.63 4.67 18.75
N GLN A 410 5.13 4.37 19.96
CA GLN A 410 4.34 3.75 21.02
C GLN A 410 3.89 4.78 22.06
N THR A 411 2.75 4.53 22.69
CA THR A 411 2.41 5.20 23.94
C THR A 411 3.42 4.82 25.02
N LYS A 412 3.66 5.73 25.98
CA LYS A 412 4.58 5.45 27.09
C LYS A 412 4.14 4.21 27.88
N LEU A 413 2.83 4.04 28.08
CA LEU A 413 2.23 2.86 28.71
C LEU A 413 2.54 1.56 27.94
N MET A 414 2.31 1.51 26.62
CA MET A 414 2.59 0.29 25.86
C MET A 414 4.09 -0.03 25.85
N LYS A 415 4.93 1.01 25.73
CA LYS A 415 6.39 0.87 25.78
C LYS A 415 6.89 0.27 27.11
N SER A 416 6.28 0.62 28.24
CA SER A 416 6.67 0.06 29.54
C SER A 416 6.32 -1.42 29.70
N VAL A 417 5.27 -1.91 29.05
CA VAL A 417 4.79 -3.30 29.22
C VAL A 417 5.24 -4.26 28.12
N ALA A 418 5.47 -3.77 26.91
CA ALA A 418 5.76 -4.61 25.73
C ALA A 418 7.25 -4.71 25.36
N GLY A 419 8.15 -4.00 26.07
CA GLY A 419 9.56 -3.83 25.64
C GLY A 419 10.33 -5.12 25.37
N SER A 420 10.11 -6.18 26.17
CA SER A 420 10.76 -7.48 26.00
C SER A 420 9.94 -8.49 25.18
N LEU A 421 8.67 -8.18 24.85
CA LEU A 421 7.74 -9.12 24.23
C LEU A 421 8.26 -9.64 22.87
N LYS A 422 8.73 -8.74 22.01
CA LYS A 422 9.25 -9.11 20.68
C LYS A 422 10.48 -10.01 20.78
N LEU A 423 11.38 -9.73 21.73
CA LEU A 423 12.59 -10.53 21.96
C LEU A 423 12.21 -11.94 22.45
N TYR A 424 11.29 -12.05 23.41
CA TYR A 424 10.81 -13.35 23.89
C TYR A 424 10.17 -14.19 22.79
N LEU A 425 9.32 -13.60 21.94
CA LEU A 425 8.67 -14.31 20.84
C LEU A 425 9.65 -14.70 19.73
N ALA A 426 10.69 -13.90 19.48
CA ALA A 426 11.76 -14.25 18.56
C ALA A 426 12.55 -15.47 19.06
N GLN A 427 12.99 -15.44 20.33
CA GLN A 427 13.69 -16.58 20.94
C GLN A 427 12.80 -17.83 21.00
N TYR A 428 11.51 -17.67 21.33
CA TYR A 428 10.54 -18.76 21.29
C TYR A 428 10.49 -19.44 19.94
N ARG A 429 10.44 -18.67 18.85
CA ARG A 429 10.40 -19.25 17.49
C ARG A 429 11.67 -20.00 17.12
N GLU A 430 12.83 -19.45 17.45
CA GLU A 430 14.11 -20.12 17.20
C GLU A 430 14.15 -21.47 17.92
N VAL A 431 13.83 -21.47 19.23
CA VAL A 431 13.86 -22.67 20.05
C VAL A 431 12.76 -23.67 19.67
N ALA A 432 11.55 -23.20 19.31
CA ALA A 432 10.44 -24.06 18.91
C ALA A 432 10.75 -24.86 17.63
N ALA A 433 11.54 -24.30 16.71
CA ALA A 433 11.98 -25.03 15.52
C ALA A 433 12.92 -26.20 15.88
N PHE A 434 13.83 -26.02 16.85
CA PHE A 434 14.74 -27.08 17.31
C PHE A 434 14.03 -28.13 18.18
N ALA A 435 13.08 -27.70 19.02
CA ALA A 435 12.34 -28.56 19.93
C ALA A 435 11.49 -29.62 19.21
N GLN A 436 11.18 -29.45 17.93
CA GLN A 436 10.49 -30.47 17.12
C GLN A 436 11.31 -31.75 16.92
N PHE A 437 12.64 -31.70 17.10
CA PHE A 437 13.56 -32.81 16.83
C PHE A 437 14.21 -33.39 18.08
N GLY A 438 14.05 -32.77 19.25
CA GLY A 438 14.70 -33.16 20.51
C GLY A 438 13.74 -33.84 21.48
N SER A 439 14.15 -34.97 22.06
CA SER A 439 13.36 -35.71 23.05
C SER A 439 13.53 -35.21 24.49
N ASP A 440 14.69 -34.62 24.80
CA ASP A 440 15.00 -34.07 26.13
C ASP A 440 15.32 -32.57 26.01
N LEU A 441 14.53 -31.76 26.74
CA LEU A 441 14.70 -30.32 26.81
C LEU A 441 15.08 -29.92 28.24
N ASP A 442 16.14 -29.13 28.38
CA ASP A 442 16.54 -28.57 29.66
C ASP A 442 15.45 -27.65 30.24
N ALA A 443 15.53 -27.34 31.53
CA ALA A 443 14.50 -26.56 32.22
C ALA A 443 14.32 -25.15 31.64
N SER A 444 15.40 -24.51 31.16
CA SER A 444 15.34 -23.16 30.61
C SER A 444 14.64 -23.13 29.26
N THR A 445 14.92 -24.13 28.41
CA THR A 445 14.24 -24.34 27.12
C THR A 445 12.76 -24.62 27.31
N ARG A 446 12.39 -25.50 28.26
CA ARG A 446 10.98 -25.79 28.57
C ARG A 446 10.23 -24.55 29.05
N TYR A 447 10.84 -23.76 29.92
CA TYR A 447 10.25 -22.52 30.42
C TYR A 447 9.98 -21.53 29.28
N LEU A 448 10.95 -21.35 28.39
CA LEU A 448 10.85 -20.45 27.24
C LEU A 448 9.77 -20.91 26.24
N LEU A 449 9.66 -22.22 25.97
CA LEU A 449 8.60 -22.78 25.13
C LEU A 449 7.21 -22.61 25.74
N ASN A 450 7.09 -22.89 27.04
CA ASN A 450 5.83 -22.77 27.78
C ASN A 450 5.33 -21.33 27.82
N ARG A 451 6.21 -20.37 28.07
CA ARG A 451 5.87 -18.95 28.07
C ARG A 451 5.55 -18.45 26.67
N GLY A 452 6.37 -18.81 25.68
CA GLY A 452 6.16 -18.40 24.29
C GLY A 452 4.84 -18.90 23.70
N ALA A 453 4.42 -20.12 24.05
CA ALA A 453 3.11 -20.66 23.66
C ALA A 453 1.95 -19.81 24.23
N ARG A 454 2.01 -19.45 25.52
CA ARG A 454 1.00 -18.61 26.18
C ARG A 454 0.94 -17.21 25.60
N LEU A 455 2.11 -16.60 25.35
CA LEU A 455 2.19 -15.29 24.70
C LEU A 455 1.60 -15.32 23.29
N THR A 456 1.84 -16.41 22.53
CA THR A 456 1.26 -16.59 21.20
C THR A 456 -0.26 -16.69 21.24
N GLU A 457 -0.82 -17.44 22.20
CA GLU A 457 -2.27 -17.50 22.43
C GLU A 457 -2.85 -16.15 22.86
N LEU A 458 -2.18 -15.44 23.78
CA LEU A 458 -2.60 -14.14 24.28
C LEU A 458 -2.67 -13.07 23.18
N LEU A 459 -1.84 -13.18 22.14
CA LEU A 459 -1.85 -12.25 21.01
C LEU A 459 -2.95 -12.53 19.99
N LYS A 460 -3.70 -13.63 20.12
CA LYS A 460 -4.85 -13.89 19.26
C LYS A 460 -5.94 -12.86 19.52
N GLN A 461 -6.58 -12.40 18.47
CA GLN A 461 -7.66 -11.42 18.55
C GLN A 461 -8.67 -11.68 17.42
N PRO A 462 -9.97 -11.73 17.74
CA PRO A 462 -11.00 -11.86 16.73
C PRO A 462 -11.09 -10.60 15.86
N GLN A 463 -11.51 -10.79 14.61
CA GLN A 463 -11.73 -9.70 13.67
C GLN A 463 -12.87 -8.78 14.15
N TYR A 464 -12.79 -7.48 13.82
CA TYR A 464 -13.76 -6.44 14.16
C TYR A 464 -13.93 -6.20 15.67
N SER A 465 -12.94 -6.58 16.46
CA SER A 465 -12.92 -6.37 17.91
C SER A 465 -11.66 -5.60 18.33
N PRO A 466 -11.46 -4.36 17.86
CA PRO A 466 -10.32 -3.55 18.27
C PRO A 466 -10.36 -3.28 19.78
N MET A 467 -9.20 -3.29 20.42
CA MET A 467 -9.05 -3.17 21.87
C MET A 467 -8.34 -1.85 22.23
N PRO A 468 -8.85 -1.07 23.20
CA PRO A 468 -8.15 0.12 23.69
C PRO A 468 -6.83 -0.21 24.37
N THR A 469 -5.86 0.71 24.32
CA THR A 469 -4.51 0.49 24.88
C THR A 469 -4.51 0.28 26.38
N GLU A 470 -5.40 0.96 27.10
CA GLU A 470 -5.61 0.80 28.54
C GLU A 470 -6.08 -0.61 28.93
N VAL A 471 -6.72 -1.35 28.01
CA VAL A 471 -7.12 -2.75 28.20
C VAL A 471 -6.03 -3.71 27.73
N MET A 472 -5.35 -3.39 26.62
CA MET A 472 -4.23 -4.19 26.11
C MET A 472 -3.06 -4.24 27.09
N ALA A 473 -2.74 -3.12 27.76
CA ALA A 473 -1.53 -3.01 28.57
C ALA A 473 -1.49 -4.00 29.76
N PRO A 474 -2.54 -4.15 30.59
CA PRO A 474 -2.59 -5.17 31.64
C PRO A 474 -2.45 -6.61 31.12
N LEU A 475 -3.05 -6.92 29.96
CA LEU A 475 -2.96 -8.24 29.35
C LEU A 475 -1.51 -8.57 28.96
N ILE A 476 -0.88 -7.67 28.20
CA ILE A 476 0.51 -7.83 27.79
C ILE A 476 1.44 -7.88 29.00
N TYR A 477 1.18 -7.07 30.02
CA TYR A 477 1.93 -7.07 31.27
C TYR A 477 1.89 -8.44 31.97
N ALA A 478 0.69 -9.04 32.09
CA ALA A 478 0.52 -10.35 32.72
C ALA A 478 1.30 -11.45 31.99
N GLY A 479 1.25 -11.45 30.65
CA GLY A 479 1.97 -12.41 29.83
C GLY A 479 3.50 -12.25 29.92
N VAL A 480 4.01 -11.02 29.78
CA VAL A 480 5.45 -10.75 29.74
C VAL A 480 6.12 -11.03 31.09
N ASN A 481 5.45 -10.72 32.21
CA ASN A 481 6.01 -10.91 33.54
C ASN A 481 5.77 -12.31 34.13
N GLY A 482 5.23 -13.25 33.34
CA GLY A 482 5.08 -14.64 33.78
C GLY A 482 3.90 -14.91 34.71
N MET A 483 3.01 -13.94 34.90
CA MET A 483 1.86 -14.09 35.80
C MET A 483 0.86 -15.13 35.27
N LEU A 484 0.95 -15.46 33.96
CA LEU A 484 0.12 -16.47 33.30
C LEU A 484 0.78 -17.86 33.19
N ASP A 485 1.98 -18.06 33.74
CA ASP A 485 2.74 -19.31 33.58
C ASP A 485 1.97 -20.53 34.13
N ASN A 486 1.15 -20.35 35.18
CA ASN A 486 0.33 -21.41 35.77
C ASN A 486 -0.99 -21.66 35.02
N VAL A 487 -1.41 -20.76 34.14
CA VAL A 487 -2.63 -20.91 33.36
C VAL A 487 -2.38 -21.88 32.20
N PRO A 488 -3.20 -22.93 31.99
CA PRO A 488 -3.09 -23.80 30.83
C PRO A 488 -3.22 -23.03 29.51
N VAL A 489 -2.43 -23.41 28.50
CA VAL A 489 -2.33 -22.69 27.21
C VAL A 489 -3.71 -22.56 26.54
N GLU A 490 -4.52 -23.61 26.62
CA GLU A 490 -5.85 -23.69 26.01
C GLU A 490 -6.86 -22.76 26.68
N LYS A 491 -6.60 -22.35 27.94
CA LYS A 491 -7.46 -21.47 28.73
C LYS A 491 -7.05 -20.01 28.67
N ILE A 492 -5.94 -19.65 28.01
CA ILE A 492 -5.44 -18.26 27.96
C ILE A 492 -6.46 -17.29 27.36
N THR A 493 -7.12 -17.68 26.25
CA THR A 493 -8.13 -16.84 25.60
C THR A 493 -9.40 -16.69 26.45
N ALA A 494 -9.76 -17.72 27.21
CA ALA A 494 -10.87 -17.66 28.16
C ALA A 494 -10.54 -16.76 29.36
N TRP A 495 -9.31 -16.87 29.89
CA TRP A 495 -8.79 -15.98 30.93
C TRP A 495 -8.79 -14.52 30.45
N GLU A 496 -8.30 -14.25 29.25
CA GLU A 496 -8.28 -12.89 28.68
C GLU A 496 -9.69 -12.28 28.65
N LYS A 497 -10.68 -13.05 28.19
CA LYS A 497 -12.06 -12.58 28.10
C LYS A 497 -12.62 -12.27 29.48
N SER A 498 -12.46 -13.20 30.42
CA SER A 498 -12.89 -13.05 31.83
C SER A 498 -12.23 -11.84 32.50
N PHE A 499 -10.92 -11.69 32.33
CA PHE A 499 -10.16 -10.58 32.91
C PHE A 499 -10.55 -9.24 32.29
N THR A 500 -10.79 -9.20 30.98
CA THR A 500 -11.26 -7.99 30.29
C THR A 500 -12.65 -7.56 30.79
N GLU A 501 -13.55 -8.51 31.06
CA GLU A 501 -14.86 -8.25 31.65
C GLU A 501 -14.73 -7.75 33.10
N LEU A 502 -13.85 -8.34 33.90
CA LEU A 502 -13.53 -7.87 35.25
C LEU A 502 -13.01 -6.43 35.25
N LEU A 503 -12.04 -6.12 34.39
CA LEU A 503 -11.47 -4.76 34.28
C LEU A 503 -12.55 -3.73 33.95
N LYS A 504 -13.45 -4.05 33.01
CA LYS A 504 -14.53 -3.14 32.59
C LYS A 504 -15.63 -2.98 33.64
N SER A 505 -15.96 -4.03 34.39
CA SER A 505 -17.08 -4.03 35.33
C SER A 505 -16.71 -3.54 36.73
N GLN A 506 -15.51 -3.87 37.21
CA GLN A 506 -15.11 -3.64 38.61
C GLN A 506 -13.91 -2.69 38.76
N HIS A 507 -13.06 -2.55 37.73
CA HIS A 507 -11.83 -1.75 37.81
C HIS A 507 -11.79 -0.60 36.79
N GLY A 508 -12.92 0.06 36.54
CA GLY A 508 -12.99 1.23 35.67
C GLY A 508 -12.02 2.36 36.07
N ALA A 509 -11.84 2.57 37.38
CA ALA A 509 -10.89 3.57 37.89
C ALA A 509 -9.43 3.28 37.49
N LEU A 510 -9.03 2.00 37.42
CA LEU A 510 -7.69 1.63 36.94
C LEU A 510 -7.56 1.91 35.44
N LEU A 511 -8.59 1.61 34.64
CA LEU A 511 -8.61 1.89 33.21
C LEU A 511 -8.50 3.40 32.92
N GLU A 512 -9.15 4.24 33.73
CA GLU A 512 -9.02 5.70 33.62
C GLU A 512 -7.60 6.18 33.95
N LYS A 513 -6.99 5.67 35.03
CA LYS A 513 -5.58 5.97 35.37
C LYS A 513 -4.63 5.54 34.24
N LEU A 514 -4.81 4.34 33.69
CA LEU A 514 -4.04 3.83 32.55
C LEU A 514 -4.28 4.64 31.27
N GLY A 515 -5.48 5.17 31.09
CA GLY A 515 -5.83 6.10 30.01
C GLY A 515 -4.97 7.38 30.01
N GLY A 516 -4.41 7.77 31.17
CA GLY A 516 -3.40 8.83 31.29
C GLY A 516 -2.06 8.52 30.59
N GLY A 517 -1.85 7.27 30.18
CA GLY A 517 -0.76 6.87 29.28
C GLY A 517 0.61 6.67 29.93
N VAL A 518 0.72 6.79 31.26
CA VAL A 518 1.98 6.57 32.01
C VAL A 518 1.74 5.53 33.10
N LEU A 519 2.61 4.52 33.15
CA LEU A 519 2.62 3.52 34.23
C LEU A 519 3.48 4.02 35.39
N THR A 520 2.86 4.56 36.44
CA THR A 520 3.55 4.86 37.69
C THR A 520 3.67 3.60 38.54
N LYS A 521 4.59 3.59 39.52
CA LYS A 521 4.76 2.43 40.43
C LYS A 521 3.48 2.06 41.16
N GLU A 522 2.71 3.06 41.61
CA GLU A 522 1.43 2.86 42.30
C GLU A 522 0.41 2.16 41.40
N ILE A 523 0.28 2.62 40.14
CA ILE A 523 -0.62 1.99 39.15
C ILE A 523 -0.14 0.57 38.82
N GLU A 524 1.17 0.36 38.71
CA GLU A 524 1.74 -0.95 38.46
C GLU A 524 1.46 -1.94 39.60
N GLU A 525 1.60 -1.52 40.85
CA GLU A 525 1.30 -2.35 42.02
C GLU A 525 -0.20 -2.67 42.16
N GLU A 526 -1.06 -1.69 41.90
CA GLU A 526 -2.53 -1.90 41.84
C GLU A 526 -2.88 -2.91 40.74
N MET A 527 -2.32 -2.73 39.53
CA MET A 527 -2.52 -3.63 38.39
C MET A 527 -2.03 -5.06 38.69
N LYS A 528 -0.84 -5.22 39.30
CA LYS A 528 -0.31 -6.53 39.70
C LYS A 528 -1.25 -7.28 40.62
N LYS A 529 -1.71 -6.62 41.69
CA LYS A 529 -2.61 -7.23 42.68
C LYS A 529 -3.90 -7.74 42.04
N ILE A 530 -4.45 -6.97 41.10
CA ILE A 530 -5.68 -7.34 40.38
C ILE A 530 -5.43 -8.53 39.45
N ILE A 531 -4.29 -8.56 38.74
CA ILE A 531 -3.92 -9.70 37.88
C ILE A 531 -3.72 -10.96 38.72
N ASP A 532 -2.92 -10.90 39.79
CA ASP A 532 -2.63 -12.06 40.65
C ASP A 532 -3.90 -12.62 41.30
N GLY A 533 -4.77 -11.75 41.83
CA GLY A 533 -6.06 -12.14 42.38
C GLY A 533 -6.93 -12.85 41.34
N HIS A 534 -7.05 -12.28 40.13
CA HIS A 534 -7.86 -12.90 39.09
C HIS A 534 -7.27 -14.23 38.57
N VAL A 535 -5.95 -14.35 38.48
CA VAL A 535 -5.30 -15.62 38.10
C VAL A 535 -5.58 -16.70 39.15
N ALA A 536 -5.50 -16.37 40.43
CA ALA A 536 -5.85 -17.31 41.51
C ALA A 536 -7.32 -17.75 41.43
N ASP A 537 -8.24 -16.78 41.28
CA ASP A 537 -9.68 -17.04 41.18
C ASP A 537 -10.06 -17.84 39.93
N PHE A 538 -9.34 -17.67 38.81
CA PHE A 538 -9.59 -18.39 37.57
C PHE A 538 -9.09 -19.85 37.59
N LEU A 539 -8.09 -20.13 38.44
CA LEU A 539 -7.52 -21.47 38.60
C LEU A 539 -8.23 -22.30 39.68
N ALA A 540 -8.87 -21.63 40.64
CA ALA A 540 -9.79 -22.23 41.61
C ALA A 540 -11.07 -22.75 40.90
#